data_AF-A0AAD5NBG5-F1
#
_entry.id   AF-A0AAD5NBG5-F1
#
_cell.length_a   1.000
_cell.length_b   1.000
_cell.length_c   1.000
_cell.angle_alpha   90.00
_cell.angle_beta   90.00
_cell.angle_gamma   90.00
#
_symmetry.space_group_name_H-M   'P 1'
#
loop_
_entity.id
_entity.type
_entity.pdbx_description
1 polymer ?
#
loop_
_entity_poly.entity_id
_entity_poly.type
_entity_poly.pdbx_seq_one_letter_code
_entity_poly.pdbx_strand_id
1 'polypeptide(L)'
;MALLPIKFHEHLQLTNVGIRPTEYLFRQCHYGIGQIHCHRRFSASCNYRSRRPTNPQRRPISADSVIMHPTAKIIALKSGKTLQIFNIELKAKVKAHQNSEDIIFWKWINEKTIALVSETAVYHWSIEGETAPVKMFDPASVSFRKPNNKLSS
;
A
#
# COMPACT_ATOMS: atom_id res chain seq x y z
N MET A 1 20.39 38.79 -2.53
CA MET A 1 20.41 37.43 -1.92
C MET A 1 19.14 36.71 -2.36
N ALA A 2 19.25 35.74 -3.26
CA ALA A 2 18.09 35.03 -3.80
C ALA A 2 17.49 34.10 -2.73
N LEU A 3 16.23 34.33 -2.37
CA LEU A 3 15.49 33.45 -1.47
C LEU A 3 15.21 32.14 -2.22
N LEU A 4 15.75 31.03 -1.71
CA LEU A 4 15.46 29.71 -2.24
C LEU A 4 13.99 29.36 -1.99
N PRO A 5 13.20 29.01 -3.02
CA PRO A 5 11.76 28.78 -2.90
C PRO A 5 11.39 27.50 -2.13
N ILE A 6 12.37 26.67 -1.76
CA ILE A 6 12.16 25.37 -1.11
C ILE A 6 13.03 25.29 0.15
N LYS A 7 12.42 24.87 1.25
CA LYS A 7 13.12 24.51 2.49
C LYS A 7 13.33 22.99 2.49
N PHE A 8 14.58 22.55 2.38
CA PHE A 8 14.94 21.15 2.56
C PHE A 8 14.96 20.82 4.06
N HIS A 9 14.26 19.76 4.47
CA HIS A 9 14.26 19.31 5.85
C HIS A 9 14.32 17.78 5.91
N GLU A 10 15.32 17.26 6.61
CA GLU A 10 15.50 15.83 6.80
C GLU A 10 14.84 15.40 8.10
N HIS A 11 13.72 14.68 8.00
CA HIS A 11 12.94 14.31 9.17
C HIS A 11 13.49 13.11 9.94
N LEU A 12 14.10 12.15 9.25
CA LEU A 12 14.62 10.92 9.87
C LEU A 12 15.52 10.11 8.94
N GLN A 13 16.63 9.61 9.50
CA GLN A 13 17.43 8.53 8.91
C GLN A 13 16.90 7.16 9.38
N LEU A 14 16.47 6.30 8.43
CA LEU A 14 15.93 4.97 8.71
C LEU A 14 16.98 4.03 9.34
N THR A 15 18.27 4.24 9.04
CA THR A 15 19.41 3.52 9.63
C THR A 15 19.51 3.70 11.14
N ASN A 16 19.22 4.92 11.64
CA ASN A 16 19.25 5.23 13.07
C ASN A 16 18.13 4.53 13.87
N VAL A 17 17.10 4.02 13.17
CA VAL A 17 15.97 3.28 13.76
C VAL A 17 16.13 1.76 13.55
N GLY A 18 17.32 1.32 13.10
CA GLY A 18 17.68 -0.08 12.94
C GLY A 18 17.12 -0.75 11.69
N ILE A 19 16.74 0.04 10.68
CA ILE A 19 16.35 -0.47 9.35
C ILE A 19 17.61 -0.56 8.49
N ARG A 20 17.93 -1.76 8.00
CA ARG A 20 19.12 -1.99 7.18
C ARG A 20 18.92 -1.47 5.75
N PRO A 21 19.99 -1.10 5.04
CA PRO A 21 19.87 -0.57 3.68
C PRO A 21 19.20 -1.49 2.66
N THR A 22 19.33 -2.79 2.86
CA THR A 22 18.70 -3.82 2.03
C THR A 22 17.19 -3.93 2.23
N GLU A 23 16.62 -3.29 3.25
CA GLU A 23 15.22 -3.44 3.69
C GLU A 23 14.32 -2.28 3.25
N TYR A 24 14.87 -1.21 2.64
CA TYR A 24 14.10 -0.05 2.19
C TYR A 24 13.85 0.06 0.68
N LEU A 25 14.00 -1.04 -0.05
CA LEU A 25 13.69 -1.10 -1.48
C LEU A 25 12.18 -0.92 -1.73
N PHE A 26 11.81 -0.39 -2.90
CA PHE A 26 10.42 -0.04 -3.29
C PHE A 26 9.39 -1.17 -3.08
N ARG A 27 9.83 -2.44 -3.14
CA ARG A 27 8.97 -3.61 -2.89
C ARG A 27 8.64 -3.86 -1.42
N GLN A 28 9.42 -3.29 -0.52
CA GLN A 28 9.40 -3.59 0.91
C GLN A 28 8.92 -2.41 1.73
N CYS A 29 9.08 -1.16 1.26
CA CYS A 29 8.52 -0.02 1.97
C CYS A 29 7.36 0.68 1.25
N HIS A 30 6.25 0.82 1.97
CA HIS A 30 5.10 1.62 1.56
C HIS A 30 5.09 2.93 2.34
N TYR A 31 5.19 4.05 1.62
CA TYR A 31 5.02 5.39 2.17
C TYR A 31 3.54 5.77 2.13
N GLY A 32 2.87 5.66 3.28
CA GLY A 32 1.55 6.24 3.50
C GLY A 32 1.66 7.65 4.07
N ILE A 33 0.55 8.38 4.16
CA ILE A 33 0.50 9.74 4.74
C ILE A 33 1.10 9.78 6.16
N GLY A 34 2.37 10.18 6.25
CA GLY A 34 3.13 10.24 7.49
C GLY A 34 3.41 8.88 8.15
N GLN A 35 3.33 7.75 7.44
CA GLN A 35 3.69 6.46 8.01
C GLN A 35 4.53 5.61 7.05
N ILE A 36 5.72 5.19 7.51
CA ILE A 36 6.65 4.36 6.74
C ILE A 36 6.50 2.93 7.23
N HIS A 37 6.21 2.03 6.31
CA HIS A 37 6.18 0.60 6.60
C HIS A 37 7.35 0.00 5.89
N CYS A 38 8.14 -0.83 6.55
CA CYS A 38 9.18 -1.60 5.89
C CYS A 38 8.97 -3.08 6.23
N HIS A 39 8.91 -3.89 5.19
CA HIS A 39 8.59 -5.31 5.23
C HIS A 39 9.87 -6.13 5.08
N ARG A 40 10.16 -6.93 6.11
CA ARG A 40 11.20 -7.95 6.05
C ARG A 40 10.66 -9.18 5.32
N ARG A 41 11.41 -9.72 4.35
CA ARG A 41 11.28 -11.14 3.99
C ARG A 41 11.57 -11.94 5.26
N PHE A 42 10.51 -12.43 5.91
CA PHE A 42 10.49 -13.14 7.18
C PHE A 42 10.56 -12.26 8.46
N SER A 43 9.41 -12.09 9.14
CA SER A 43 9.21 -11.88 10.59
C SER A 43 9.04 -10.48 11.23
N ALA A 44 8.96 -9.37 10.50
CA ALA A 44 8.51 -8.11 11.14
C ALA A 44 7.98 -7.07 10.14
N SER A 45 6.73 -6.62 10.32
CA SER A 45 6.30 -5.31 9.82
C SER A 45 6.69 -4.25 10.84
N CYS A 46 7.51 -3.27 10.45
CA CYS A 46 7.78 -2.09 11.27
C CYS A 46 6.76 -1.00 10.91
N ASN A 47 5.81 -0.71 11.80
CA ASN A 47 4.90 0.42 11.62
C ASN A 47 5.57 1.69 12.18
N TYR A 48 6.05 2.58 11.30
CA TYR A 48 6.53 3.89 11.69
C TYR A 48 5.39 4.90 11.59
N ARG A 49 4.94 5.47 12.71
CA ARG A 49 3.99 6.58 12.72
C ARG A 49 4.79 7.87 12.88
N SER A 50 4.58 8.88 12.02
CA SER A 50 5.26 10.19 12.07
C SER A 50 5.20 10.86 13.46
N ARG A 51 4.21 10.53 14.30
CA ARG A 51 4.10 11.03 15.68
C ARG A 51 4.97 10.33 16.72
N ARG A 52 5.55 9.15 16.44
CA ARG A 52 6.47 8.43 17.34
C ARG A 52 7.56 7.70 16.54
N PRO A 53 8.60 8.44 16.13
CA PRO A 53 9.64 7.89 15.27
C PRO A 53 10.49 6.77 15.88
N THR A 54 10.63 6.82 17.19
CA THR A 54 11.73 6.17 17.92
C THR A 54 11.40 4.77 18.42
N ASN A 55 10.15 4.32 18.30
CA ASN A 55 9.74 3.01 18.83
C ASN A 55 8.95 2.20 17.78
N PRO A 56 9.63 1.65 16.75
CA PRO A 56 8.98 0.84 15.73
C PRO A 56 8.34 -0.40 16.37
N GLN A 57 7.02 -0.56 16.19
CA GLN A 57 6.34 -1.77 16.65
C GLN A 57 6.57 -2.90 15.66
N ARG A 58 7.33 -3.92 16.06
CA ARG A 58 7.58 -5.13 15.26
C ARG A 58 6.52 -6.17 15.57
N ARG A 59 5.79 -6.60 14.54
CA ARG A 59 4.85 -7.73 14.65
C ARG A 59 5.26 -8.81 13.66
N PRO A 60 5.40 -10.08 14.09
CA PRO A 60 5.59 -11.19 13.16
C PRO A 60 4.31 -11.34 12.34
N ILE A 61 4.41 -11.14 11.03
CA ILE A 61 3.31 -11.30 10.08
C ILE A 61 3.82 -12.21 8.97
N SER A 62 3.13 -13.33 8.77
CA SER A 62 3.36 -14.24 7.64
C SER A 62 2.46 -13.80 6.48
N ALA A 63 2.93 -12.84 5.68
CA ALA A 63 2.25 -12.32 4.50
C ALA A 63 3.29 -11.87 3.48
N ASP A 64 2.97 -11.98 2.18
CA ASP A 64 3.84 -11.56 1.07
C ASP A 64 3.87 -10.04 0.92
N SER A 65 2.75 -9.38 1.18
CA SER A 65 2.67 -7.92 1.17
C SER A 65 1.65 -7.41 2.16
N VAL A 66 1.87 -6.17 2.61
CA VAL A 66 1.11 -5.55 3.69
C VAL A 66 0.92 -4.07 3.41
N ILE A 67 -0.32 -3.59 3.49
CA ILE A 67 -0.66 -2.16 3.32
C ILE A 67 -1.52 -1.69 4.50
N MET A 68 -1.19 -0.53 5.06
CA MET A 68 -1.97 0.05 6.16
C MET A 68 -3.00 1.06 5.65
N HIS A 69 -4.13 1.11 6.36
CA HIS A 69 -5.16 2.11 6.15
C HIS A 69 -4.62 3.51 6.47
N PRO A 70 -4.99 4.56 5.70
CA PRO A 70 -4.44 5.91 5.84
C PRO A 70 -4.71 6.56 7.21
N THR A 71 -5.92 6.40 7.75
CA THR A 71 -6.35 7.07 9.01
C THR A 71 -6.61 6.10 10.18
N ALA A 72 -7.37 5.03 9.99
CA ALA A 72 -7.64 3.99 10.98
C ALA A 72 -6.50 2.98 11.21
N LYS A 73 -6.50 2.29 12.36
CA LYS A 73 -5.54 1.19 12.68
C LYS A 73 -5.98 -0.13 12.06
N ILE A 74 -6.19 -0.13 10.75
CA ILE A 74 -6.54 -1.30 9.95
C ILE A 74 -5.36 -1.65 9.05
N ILE A 75 -5.09 -2.93 8.89
CA ILE A 75 -4.03 -3.45 8.05
C ILE A 75 -4.60 -4.49 7.09
N ALA A 76 -4.23 -4.39 5.82
CA ALA A 76 -4.53 -5.41 4.83
C ALA A 76 -3.26 -6.21 4.55
N LEU A 77 -3.41 -7.53 4.54
CA LEU A 77 -2.38 -8.55 4.36
C LEU A 77 -2.71 -9.36 3.10
N LYS A 78 -1.70 -9.61 2.27
CA LYS A 78 -1.80 -10.52 1.13
C LYS A 78 -0.88 -11.71 1.38
N SER A 79 -1.40 -12.92 1.24
CA SER A 79 -0.62 -14.17 1.21
C SER A 79 -1.04 -14.98 -0.02
N GLY A 80 -0.19 -15.00 -1.05
CA GLY A 80 -0.51 -15.52 -2.38
C GLY A 80 -1.76 -14.85 -2.94
N LYS A 81 -2.80 -15.65 -3.16
CA LYS A 81 -4.12 -15.21 -3.66
C LYS A 81 -5.10 -14.83 -2.56
N THR A 82 -4.73 -15.00 -1.29
CA THR A 82 -5.59 -14.69 -0.15
C THR A 82 -5.32 -13.27 0.36
N LEU A 83 -6.38 -12.48 0.44
CA LEU A 83 -6.39 -11.16 1.00
C LEU A 83 -7.10 -11.18 2.35
N GLN A 84 -6.52 -10.53 3.35
CA GLN A 84 -7.06 -10.47 4.70
C GLN A 84 -6.96 -9.06 5.23
N ILE A 85 -8.02 -8.59 5.88
CA ILE A 85 -8.07 -7.28 6.53
C ILE A 85 -8.20 -7.53 8.03
N PHE A 86 -7.29 -6.94 8.79
CA PHE A 86 -7.23 -7.02 10.23
C PHE A 86 -7.37 -5.64 10.86
N ASN A 87 -8.20 -5.57 11.89
CA ASN A 87 -8.23 -4.43 12.78
C ASN A 87 -7.20 -4.65 13.89
N ILE A 88 -6.20 -3.77 13.96
CA ILE A 88 -5.11 -3.87 14.92
C ILE A 88 -5.56 -3.52 16.34
N GLU A 89 -6.55 -2.63 16.49
CA GLU A 89 -7.07 -2.23 17.80
C GLU A 89 -7.87 -3.35 18.43
N LEU A 90 -8.77 -3.93 17.65
CA LEU A 90 -9.63 -5.01 18.09
C LEU A 90 -8.93 -6.37 18.04
N LYS A 91 -7.74 -6.45 17.45
CA LYS A 91 -7.01 -7.70 17.15
C LYS A 91 -7.89 -8.73 16.42
N ALA A 92 -8.82 -8.25 15.61
CA ALA A 92 -9.85 -9.06 14.97
C ALA A 92 -9.69 -9.04 13.46
N LYS A 93 -9.97 -10.17 12.83
CA LYS A 93 -10.09 -10.28 11.38
C LYS A 93 -11.39 -9.61 10.96
N VAL A 94 -11.29 -8.55 10.16
CA VAL A 94 -12.45 -7.79 9.65
C VAL A 94 -13.02 -8.50 8.44
N LYS A 95 -12.15 -8.87 7.49
CA LYS A 95 -12.58 -9.45 6.22
C LYS A 95 -11.50 -10.36 5.65
N ALA A 96 -11.90 -11.36 4.88
CA ALA A 96 -10.99 -12.06 3.99
C ALA A 96 -11.66 -12.37 2.67
N HIS A 97 -10.84 -12.42 1.64
CA HIS A 97 -11.26 -12.78 0.31
C HIS A 97 -10.14 -13.58 -0.36
N GLN A 98 -10.50 -14.67 -1.01
CA GLN A 98 -9.57 -15.41 -1.86
C GLN A 98 -9.83 -15.00 -3.31
N ASN A 99 -8.87 -14.31 -3.90
CA ASN A 99 -8.94 -13.91 -5.29
C ASN A 99 -8.66 -15.12 -6.19
N SER A 100 -9.23 -15.15 -7.39
CA SER A 100 -8.96 -16.19 -8.40
C SER A 100 -7.54 -16.06 -8.98
N GLU A 101 -7.11 -14.83 -9.21
CA GLU A 101 -5.82 -14.47 -9.80
C GLU A 101 -4.85 -13.91 -8.77
N ASP A 102 -3.56 -13.98 -9.08
CA ASP A 102 -2.53 -13.31 -8.30
C ASP A 102 -2.61 -11.80 -8.48
N ILE A 103 -2.54 -11.09 -7.36
CA ILE A 103 -2.59 -9.63 -7.34
C ILE A 103 -1.17 -9.10 -7.42
N ILE A 104 -0.84 -8.43 -8.51
CA ILE A 104 0.51 -7.93 -8.78
C ILE A 104 0.75 -6.63 -7.99
N PHE A 105 -0.27 -5.78 -7.94
CA PHE A 105 -0.21 -4.49 -7.24
C PHE A 105 -1.52 -4.20 -6.53
N TRP A 106 -1.44 -3.50 -5.41
CA TRP A 106 -2.61 -3.09 -4.64
C TRP A 106 -2.30 -1.88 -3.78
N LYS A 107 -3.30 -1.02 -3.59
CA LYS A 107 -3.17 0.21 -2.83
C LYS A 107 -4.53 0.69 -2.33
N TRP A 108 -4.55 1.32 -1.17
CA TRP A 108 -5.69 2.12 -0.72
C TRP A 108 -5.89 3.31 -1.68
N ILE A 109 -7.06 3.37 -2.31
CA ILE A 109 -7.47 4.51 -3.15
C ILE A 109 -8.29 5.51 -2.35
N ASN A 110 -9.09 5.02 -1.40
CA ASN A 110 -9.89 5.78 -0.46
C ASN A 110 -9.75 5.15 0.93
N GLU A 111 -10.26 5.82 1.97
CA GLU A 111 -10.33 5.23 3.32
C GLU A 111 -11.11 3.91 3.32
N LYS A 112 -12.12 3.80 2.46
CA LYS A 112 -13.02 2.63 2.44
C LYS A 112 -12.70 1.60 1.37
N THR A 113 -11.77 1.89 0.45
CA THR A 113 -11.60 1.10 -0.77
C THR A 113 -10.14 0.85 -1.12
N ILE A 114 -9.84 -0.41 -1.39
CA ILE A 114 -8.55 -0.90 -1.86
C ILE A 114 -8.68 -1.22 -3.35
N ALA A 115 -7.79 -0.67 -4.17
CA ALA A 115 -7.64 -1.12 -5.55
C ALA A 115 -6.70 -2.33 -5.59
N LEU A 116 -7.13 -3.38 -6.29
CA LEU A 116 -6.38 -4.60 -6.54
C LEU A 116 -6.14 -4.68 -8.04
N VAL A 117 -4.89 -4.91 -8.43
CA VAL A 117 -4.49 -5.01 -9.83
C VAL A 117 -3.92 -6.40 -10.05
N SER A 118 -4.65 -7.18 -10.85
CA SER A 118 -4.18 -8.44 -11.40
C SER A 118 -3.58 -8.22 -12.79
N GLU A 119 -3.11 -9.29 -13.43
CA GLU A 119 -2.56 -9.22 -14.78
C GLU A 119 -3.61 -8.79 -15.81
N THR A 120 -4.85 -9.25 -15.63
CA THR A 120 -5.92 -9.11 -16.63
C THR A 120 -6.96 -8.06 -16.28
N ALA A 121 -7.07 -7.64 -15.00
CA ALA A 121 -8.13 -6.77 -14.53
C ALA A 121 -7.77 -5.96 -13.28
N VAL A 122 -8.46 -4.83 -13.10
CA VAL A 122 -8.44 -4.02 -11.88
C VAL A 122 -9.75 -4.18 -11.13
N TYR A 123 -9.66 -4.44 -9.83
CA TYR A 123 -10.78 -4.63 -8.92
C TYR A 123 -10.77 -3.58 -7.82
N HIS A 124 -11.95 -3.16 -7.37
CA HIS A 124 -12.12 -2.37 -6.15
C HIS A 124 -12.72 -3.23 -5.05
N TRP A 125 -12.05 -3.26 -3.91
CA TRP A 125 -12.50 -3.98 -2.74
C TRP A 125 -12.80 -3.02 -1.60
N SER A 126 -14.07 -2.94 -1.23
CA SER A 126 -14.49 -2.14 -0.07
C SER A 126 -14.35 -2.92 1.23
N ILE A 127 -13.89 -2.22 2.26
CA ILE A 127 -13.82 -2.74 3.63
C ILE A 127 -15.15 -2.62 4.37
N GLU A 128 -16.09 -1.82 3.84
CA GLU A 128 -17.43 -1.70 4.40
C GLU A 128 -18.35 -2.75 3.78
N GLY A 129 -19.17 -3.36 4.63
CA GLY A 129 -20.08 -4.44 4.23
C GLY A 129 -19.37 -5.74 3.82
N GLU A 130 -20.17 -6.69 3.33
CA GLU A 130 -19.70 -8.02 2.94
C GLU A 130 -19.35 -8.15 1.45
N THR A 131 -19.28 -7.02 0.73
CA THR A 131 -19.09 -7.02 -0.73
C THR A 131 -17.75 -7.65 -1.13
N ALA A 132 -17.79 -8.60 -2.07
CA ALA A 132 -16.60 -9.12 -2.73
C ALA A 132 -15.93 -8.03 -3.60
N PRO A 133 -14.65 -8.17 -3.99
CA PRO A 133 -14.01 -7.26 -4.93
C PRO A 133 -14.80 -7.16 -6.24
N VAL A 134 -15.09 -5.93 -6.66
CA VAL A 134 -15.85 -5.65 -7.88
C VAL A 134 -14.87 -5.29 -8.99
N LYS A 135 -14.96 -5.99 -10.13
CA LYS A 135 -14.15 -5.69 -11.32
C LYS A 135 -14.56 -4.33 -11.88
N MET A 136 -13.58 -3.45 -12.10
CA MET A 136 -13.79 -2.11 -12.63
C MET A 136 -13.47 -2.04 -14.12
N PHE A 137 -12.27 -2.46 -14.55
CA PHE A 137 -11.87 -2.43 -15.95
C PHE A 137 -10.66 -3.36 -16.23
N ASP A 138 -10.43 -3.63 -17.52
CA ASP A 138 -9.26 -4.39 -17.99
C ASP A 138 -8.11 -3.42 -18.36
N PRO A 139 -6.91 -3.54 -17.76
CA PRO A 139 -5.80 -2.64 -18.02
C PRO A 139 -5.35 -2.61 -19.49
N ALA A 140 -5.54 -3.71 -20.24
CA ALA A 140 -5.24 -3.78 -21.67
C ALA A 140 -6.16 -2.90 -22.56
N SER A 141 -7.29 -2.42 -22.03
CA SER A 141 -8.25 -1.59 -22.79
C SER A 141 -7.99 -0.08 -22.67
N VAL A 142 -7.05 0.35 -21.82
CA VAL A 142 -6.64 1.75 -21.72
C VAL A 142 -5.71 2.09 -22.88
N SER A 143 -6.26 2.14 -24.09
CA SER A 143 -5.60 2.77 -25.22
C SER A 143 -5.55 4.27 -24.91
N PHE A 144 -4.36 4.79 -24.59
CA PHE A 144 -4.07 6.22 -24.70
C PHE A 144 -4.38 6.62 -26.15
N ARG A 145 -5.58 7.17 -26.40
CA ARG A 145 -5.89 7.81 -27.68
C ARG A 145 -4.91 8.95 -27.82
N LYS A 146 -3.89 8.80 -28.68
CA LYS A 146 -3.08 9.92 -29.14
C LYS A 146 -4.05 10.99 -29.66
N PRO A 147 -3.93 12.26 -29.25
CA PRO A 147 -4.71 13.33 -29.87
C PRO A 147 -4.36 13.34 -31.36
N ASN A 148 -5.36 13.09 -32.20
CA ASN A 148 -5.27 13.17 -33.66
C ASN A 148 -4.98 14.62 -34.02
N ASN A 149 -3.71 14.97 -34.21
CA ASN A 149 -3.35 16.22 -34.86
C ASN A 149 -3.42 15.99 -36.38
N LYS A 150 -4.64 15.99 -36.93
CA LYS A 150 -4.85 16.24 -38.35
C LYS A 150 -4.94 17.75 -38.54
N LEU A 151 -3.81 18.39 -38.85
CA LEU A 151 -3.85 19.63 -39.61
C LEU A 151 -4.02 19.22 -41.09
N SER A 152 -5.24 19.41 -41.59
CA SER A 152 -5.55 19.45 -43.01
C SER A 152 -5.35 20.87 -43.53
N SER A 153 -4.70 20.94 -44.70
CA SER A 153 -4.60 22.07 -45.63
C SER A 153 -3.64 23.20 -45.29
#